data_AF-A0A7K2WQ35-F1
#
_entry.id   AF-A0A7K2WQ35-F1
#
_cell.length_a   1.000
_cell.length_b   1.000
_cell.length_c   1.000
_cell.angle_alpha   90.00
_cell.angle_beta   90.00
_cell.angle_gamma   90.00
#
_symmetry.space_group_name_H-M   'P 1'
#
loop_
_entity.id
_entity.type
_entity.pdbx_description
1 polymer ?
#
loop_
_entity_poly.entity_id
_entity_poly.type
_entity_poly.pdbx_seq_one_letter_code
_entity_poly.pdbx_strand_id
1 'polypeptide(L)'
;MAAPLSADALVRALRGEGVRVAEHGDWKTHNRNHKGPWGPVHGVMLHHTAGVDSLALCRGGTSDLPGPLCIGLLTKDGTVHLVGYGRTNHAGNGSAAVLEAVRAEQPLPARGPDAVDGNARFYGFEIENLGNGRDPYPAAQLDAAERLSAALCRAHGWSARSVIAHKEWTRRKIDPSFPMPAMRDRVTARLGAKPAPPAPPTGPGTPQKPVYETFPGAAFFVPGRNSPLITAVGRRLVAEGCGRYEIGPGPVWGAADTRSYAAWQRKLGYGGRDADGVPGRTSWDRLRVPRAGGAVPQGGGPA
;
A
#
# COMPACT_ATOMS: atom_id res chain seq x y z
N MET A 1 -6.35 18.25 -19.26
CA MET A 1 -6.42 16.77 -19.18
C MET A 1 -4.98 16.25 -19.16
N ALA A 2 -4.63 15.28 -18.30
CA ALA A 2 -3.22 14.90 -18.14
C ALA A 2 -2.77 13.95 -19.26
N ALA A 3 -1.67 14.30 -19.92
CA ALA A 3 -1.00 13.40 -20.84
C ALA A 3 -0.33 12.27 -20.04
N PRO A 4 -0.35 11.01 -20.52
CA PRO A 4 0.40 9.95 -19.85
C PRO A 4 1.90 10.29 -19.80
N LEU A 5 2.55 9.98 -18.68
CA LEU A 5 4.00 9.97 -18.57
C LEU A 5 4.62 9.10 -19.67
N SER A 6 5.87 9.35 -20.05
CA SER A 6 6.67 8.35 -20.77
C SER A 6 7.01 7.17 -19.85
N ALA A 7 7.34 6.00 -20.41
CA ALA A 7 7.72 4.83 -19.63
C ALA A 7 8.91 5.10 -18.70
N ASP A 8 9.91 5.86 -19.19
CA ASP A 8 11.06 6.24 -18.36
C ASP A 8 10.68 7.24 -17.27
N ALA A 9 9.75 8.15 -17.55
CA ALA A 9 9.23 9.08 -16.54
C ALA A 9 8.43 8.34 -15.45
N LEU A 10 7.67 7.29 -15.80
CA LEU A 10 7.04 6.40 -14.82
C LEU A 10 8.10 5.79 -13.90
N VAL A 11 9.14 5.15 -14.46
CA VAL A 11 10.18 4.49 -13.66
C VAL A 11 10.89 5.49 -12.74
N ARG A 12 11.23 6.67 -13.25
CA ARG A 12 11.82 7.74 -12.45
C ARG A 12 10.90 8.18 -11.31
N ALA A 13 9.61 8.38 -11.57
CA ALA A 13 8.64 8.75 -10.55
C ALA A 13 8.53 7.67 -9.46
N LEU A 14 8.37 6.41 -9.85
CA LEU A 14 8.28 5.27 -8.92
C LEU A 14 9.54 5.15 -8.06
N ARG A 15 10.73 5.13 -8.67
CA ARG A 15 12.00 5.06 -7.93
C ARG A 15 12.22 6.29 -7.04
N GLY A 16 11.81 7.48 -7.51
CA GLY A 16 11.89 8.72 -6.74
C GLY A 16 11.02 8.72 -5.47
N GLU A 17 9.90 8.00 -5.48
CA GLU A 17 9.06 7.77 -4.30
C GLU A 17 9.48 6.53 -3.47
N GLY A 18 10.62 5.92 -3.83
CA GLY A 18 11.23 4.79 -3.13
C GLY A 18 10.55 3.45 -3.40
N VAL A 19 9.85 3.30 -4.53
CA VAL A 19 9.29 2.01 -4.96
C VAL A 19 10.42 1.09 -5.42
N ARG A 20 10.40 -0.17 -4.95
CA ARG A 20 11.24 -1.23 -5.48
C ARG A 20 10.66 -1.71 -6.81
N VAL A 21 11.33 -1.40 -7.91
CA VAL A 21 10.86 -1.70 -9.27
C VAL A 21 11.66 -2.85 -9.88
N ALA A 22 10.98 -3.84 -10.42
CA ALA A 22 11.53 -4.86 -11.30
C ALA A 22 10.92 -4.72 -12.70
N GLU A 23 11.76 -4.71 -13.73
CA GLU A 23 11.35 -4.50 -15.13
C GLU A 23 11.38 -5.82 -15.89
N HIS A 24 10.34 -6.16 -16.66
CA HIS A 24 10.24 -7.46 -17.34
C HIS A 24 10.12 -7.35 -18.85
N GLY A 25 11.12 -7.90 -19.56
CA GLY A 25 11.12 -8.01 -21.03
C GLY A 25 10.80 -6.69 -21.73
N ASP A 26 9.84 -6.75 -22.65
CA ASP A 26 9.37 -5.62 -23.46
C ASP A 26 8.31 -4.73 -22.77
N TRP A 27 8.23 -4.72 -21.43
CA TRP A 27 7.14 -4.04 -20.69
C TRP A 27 6.87 -2.60 -21.16
N LYS A 28 7.89 -1.84 -21.59
CA LYS A 28 7.74 -0.45 -22.07
C LYS A 28 6.88 -0.32 -23.34
N THR A 29 6.83 -1.37 -24.15
CA THR A 29 6.10 -1.43 -25.42
C THR A 29 5.00 -2.49 -25.42
N HIS A 30 4.94 -3.33 -24.39
CA HIS A 30 3.93 -4.35 -24.20
C HIS A 30 2.60 -3.73 -23.77
N ASN A 31 1.65 -3.59 -24.71
CA ASN A 31 0.36 -2.95 -24.46
C ASN A 31 -0.70 -3.35 -25.49
N ARG A 32 -1.89 -2.77 -25.32
CA ARG A 32 -3.05 -2.94 -26.18
C ARG A 32 -3.45 -1.66 -26.89
N ASN A 33 -2.51 -0.77 -27.21
CA ASN A 33 -2.81 0.51 -27.88
C ASN A 33 -3.52 0.30 -29.24
N HIS A 34 -3.34 -0.86 -29.88
CA HIS A 34 -4.08 -1.23 -31.09
C HIS A 34 -5.61 -1.39 -30.88
N LYS A 35 -6.07 -1.45 -29.63
CA LYS A 35 -7.51 -1.44 -29.27
C LYS A 35 -8.06 -0.02 -29.06
N GLY A 36 -7.22 1.01 -29.16
CA GLY A 36 -7.61 2.41 -28.99
C GLY A 36 -6.53 3.22 -28.25
N PRO A 37 -6.55 4.56 -28.40
CA PRO A 37 -5.56 5.41 -27.75
C PRO A 37 -5.61 5.27 -26.23
N TRP A 38 -4.44 5.37 -25.61
CA TRP A 38 -4.32 5.51 -24.17
C TRP A 38 -4.19 6.99 -23.82
N GLY A 39 -5.02 7.43 -22.89
CA GLY A 39 -5.06 8.80 -22.44
C GLY A 39 -6.16 9.66 -23.08
N PRO A 40 -6.36 10.88 -22.56
CA PRO A 40 -5.79 11.38 -21.31
C PRO A 40 -6.11 10.51 -20.10
N VAL A 41 -5.18 10.48 -19.17
CA VAL A 41 -5.24 9.71 -17.92
C VAL A 41 -5.67 10.60 -16.77
N HIS A 42 -6.33 10.01 -15.79
CA HIS A 42 -6.96 10.75 -14.70
C HIS A 42 -6.67 10.19 -13.31
N GLY A 43 -6.07 9.01 -13.20
CA GLY A 43 -5.76 8.44 -11.90
C GLY A 43 -5.07 7.10 -11.93
N VAL A 44 -4.90 6.55 -10.73
CA VAL A 44 -4.36 5.23 -10.44
C VAL A 44 -5.51 4.32 -10.05
N MET A 45 -5.60 3.14 -10.68
CA MET A 45 -6.57 2.12 -10.33
C MET A 45 -5.88 0.92 -9.71
N LEU A 46 -6.25 0.61 -8.47
CA LEU A 46 -5.72 -0.53 -7.72
C LEU A 46 -6.69 -1.72 -7.84
N HIS A 47 -6.12 -2.90 -8.07
CA HIS A 47 -6.80 -4.19 -8.20
C HIS A 47 -6.22 -5.19 -7.20
N HIS A 48 -6.89 -6.33 -7.02
CA HIS A 48 -6.21 -7.52 -6.55
C HIS A 48 -6.32 -8.65 -7.57
N THR A 49 -5.35 -9.55 -7.56
CA THR A 49 -5.26 -10.61 -8.56
C THR A 49 -6.23 -11.77 -8.34
N ALA A 50 -6.80 -11.90 -7.14
CA ALA A 50 -7.54 -13.08 -6.68
C ALA A 50 -6.71 -14.38 -6.77
N GLY A 51 -5.38 -14.26 -6.64
CA GLY A 51 -4.45 -15.37 -6.80
C GLY A 51 -3.10 -15.13 -6.15
N VAL A 52 -2.20 -16.07 -6.40
CA VAL A 52 -0.78 -16.04 -6.00
C VAL A 52 0.08 -16.33 -7.23
N ASP A 53 1.35 -15.95 -7.18
CA ASP A 53 2.30 -16.07 -8.30
C ASP A 53 1.73 -15.51 -9.62
N SER A 54 1.19 -14.28 -9.52
CA SER A 54 0.35 -13.74 -10.59
C SER A 54 1.14 -13.10 -11.74
N LEU A 55 2.48 -13.17 -11.74
CA LEU A 55 3.32 -12.42 -12.69
C LEU A 55 3.09 -12.83 -14.14
N ALA A 56 3.12 -14.14 -14.41
CA ALA A 56 2.89 -14.66 -15.76
C ALA A 56 1.48 -14.31 -16.26
N LEU A 57 0.48 -14.45 -15.38
CA LEU A 57 -0.92 -14.09 -15.68
C LEU A 57 -1.07 -12.60 -15.96
N CYS A 58 -0.50 -11.72 -15.12
CA CYS A 58 -0.59 -10.27 -15.31
C CYS A 58 0.08 -9.81 -16.61
N ARG A 59 1.15 -10.49 -17.04
CA ARG A 59 1.85 -10.17 -18.27
C ARG A 59 1.15 -10.73 -19.51
N GLY A 60 0.83 -12.03 -19.53
CA GLY A 60 0.28 -12.71 -20.70
C GLY A 60 -1.25 -12.65 -20.81
N GLY A 61 -1.94 -12.54 -19.69
CA GLY A 61 -3.39 -12.71 -19.61
C GLY A 61 -3.83 -14.15 -19.89
N THR A 62 -5.07 -14.29 -20.33
CA THR A 62 -5.66 -15.55 -20.80
C THR A 62 -6.12 -15.40 -22.26
N SER A 63 -6.60 -16.47 -22.88
CA SER A 63 -7.24 -16.40 -24.21
C SER A 63 -8.41 -15.39 -24.24
N ASP A 64 -9.22 -15.40 -23.19
CA ASP A 64 -10.45 -14.62 -23.10
C ASP A 64 -10.19 -13.20 -22.56
N LEU A 65 -9.09 -13.02 -21.83
CA LEU A 65 -8.62 -11.74 -21.32
C LEU A 65 -7.13 -11.56 -21.63
N PRO A 66 -6.76 -11.20 -22.89
CA PRO A 66 -5.35 -11.13 -23.24
C PRO A 66 -4.63 -9.98 -22.53
N GLY A 67 -3.37 -10.23 -22.20
CA GLY A 67 -2.50 -9.28 -21.49
C GLY A 67 -2.09 -8.06 -22.32
N PRO A 68 -1.33 -7.14 -21.71
CA PRO A 68 -1.05 -7.11 -20.26
C PRO A 68 -2.31 -6.73 -19.48
N LEU A 69 -2.49 -7.33 -18.31
CA LEU A 69 -3.63 -7.06 -17.43
C LEU A 69 -3.42 -5.84 -16.53
N CYS A 70 -2.22 -5.29 -16.49
CA CYS A 70 -1.86 -4.11 -15.71
C CYS A 70 -0.56 -3.48 -16.21
N ILE A 71 -0.25 -2.30 -15.72
CA ILE A 71 1.06 -1.68 -15.91
C ILE A 71 2.11 -2.39 -15.04
N GLY A 72 1.75 -2.69 -13.79
CA GLY A 72 2.59 -3.47 -12.90
C GLY A 72 1.82 -4.32 -11.90
N LEU A 73 2.45 -5.41 -11.49
CA LEU A 73 2.02 -6.31 -10.42
C LEU A 73 2.80 -6.01 -9.14
N LEU A 74 2.11 -5.89 -8.02
CA LEU A 74 2.69 -5.70 -6.70
C LEU A 74 2.66 -7.00 -5.89
N THR A 75 3.82 -7.60 -5.65
CA THR A 75 3.98 -8.84 -4.89
C THR A 75 4.00 -8.61 -3.39
N LYS A 76 3.85 -9.70 -2.62
CA LYS A 76 3.77 -9.66 -1.14
C LYS A 76 4.97 -9.00 -0.45
N ASP A 77 6.14 -9.05 -1.06
CA ASP A 77 7.38 -8.44 -0.58
C ASP A 77 7.47 -6.92 -0.83
N GLY A 78 6.49 -6.34 -1.54
CA GLY A 78 6.45 -4.92 -1.91
C GLY A 78 7.23 -4.56 -3.19
N THR A 79 7.60 -5.54 -4.03
CA THR A 79 8.17 -5.26 -5.36
C THR A 79 7.05 -4.92 -6.34
N VAL A 80 7.21 -3.82 -7.09
CA VAL A 80 6.39 -3.53 -8.28
C VAL A 80 7.10 -4.10 -9.51
N HIS A 81 6.53 -5.15 -10.09
CA HIS A 81 6.96 -5.77 -11.33
C HIS A 81 6.24 -5.10 -12.51
N LEU A 82 6.97 -4.32 -13.32
CA LEU A 82 6.43 -3.68 -14.52
C LEU A 82 6.33 -4.70 -15.64
N VAL A 83 5.12 -4.88 -16.18
CA VAL A 83 4.79 -5.94 -17.15
C VAL A 83 4.20 -5.40 -18.45
N GLY A 84 3.68 -4.17 -18.45
CA GLY A 84 3.14 -3.50 -19.63
C GLY A 84 3.12 -1.98 -19.46
N TYR A 85 3.00 -1.23 -20.55
CA TYR A 85 2.94 0.23 -20.51
C TYR A 85 2.22 0.82 -21.71
N GLY A 86 1.19 1.63 -21.44
CA GLY A 86 0.19 2.03 -22.42
C GLY A 86 -1.21 1.64 -21.96
N ARG A 87 -2.11 1.42 -22.91
CA ARG A 87 -3.41 0.80 -22.67
C ARG A 87 -3.21 -0.65 -22.24
N THR A 88 -3.60 -1.00 -21.00
CA THR A 88 -3.61 -2.38 -20.50
C THR A 88 -5.05 -2.84 -20.24
N ASN A 89 -5.27 -4.15 -20.10
CA ASN A 89 -6.60 -4.74 -19.95
C ASN A 89 -6.99 -4.92 -18.48
N HIS A 90 -7.21 -3.82 -17.77
CA HIS A 90 -7.29 -3.81 -16.30
C HIS A 90 -8.66 -3.38 -15.75
N ALA A 91 -9.21 -2.27 -16.24
CA ALA A 91 -10.42 -1.64 -15.71
C ALA A 91 -11.70 -2.09 -16.45
N GLY A 92 -11.60 -2.27 -17.77
CA GLY A 92 -12.78 -2.37 -18.63
C GLY A 92 -13.74 -1.16 -18.49
N ASN A 93 -14.99 -1.36 -18.89
CA ASN A 93 -16.00 -0.30 -18.82
C ASN A 93 -16.45 -0.04 -17.37
N GLY A 94 -16.66 1.21 -17.00
CA GLY A 94 -17.18 1.58 -15.69
C GLY A 94 -17.91 2.92 -15.70
N SER A 95 -18.10 3.48 -14.51
CA SER A 95 -19.03 4.59 -14.31
C SER A 95 -18.48 5.92 -14.81
N ALA A 96 -19.22 6.55 -15.74
CA ALA A 96 -18.91 7.90 -16.21
C ALA A 96 -18.93 8.94 -15.07
N ALA A 97 -19.88 8.83 -14.13
CA ALA A 97 -19.95 9.72 -12.98
C ALA A 97 -18.72 9.60 -12.06
N VAL A 98 -18.18 8.38 -11.89
CA VAL A 98 -16.94 8.16 -11.14
C VAL A 98 -15.76 8.80 -11.88
N LEU A 99 -15.69 8.66 -13.21
CA LEU A 99 -14.63 9.28 -14.01
C LEU A 99 -14.65 10.80 -13.86
N GLU A 100 -15.82 11.42 -13.95
CA GLU A 100 -15.95 12.88 -13.80
C GLU A 100 -15.55 13.34 -12.39
N ALA A 101 -15.90 12.59 -11.35
CA ALA A 101 -15.48 12.90 -9.98
C ALA A 101 -13.96 12.80 -9.80
N VAL A 102 -13.31 11.78 -10.38
CA VAL A 102 -11.85 11.66 -10.39
C VAL A 102 -11.22 12.84 -11.12
N ARG A 103 -11.72 13.17 -12.32
CA ARG A 103 -11.24 14.29 -13.14
C ARG A 103 -11.32 15.63 -12.41
N ALA A 104 -12.37 15.80 -11.61
CA ALA A 104 -12.62 17.01 -10.84
C ALA A 104 -11.94 16.99 -9.45
N GLU A 105 -11.20 15.94 -9.10
CA GLU A 105 -10.60 15.74 -7.77
C GLU A 105 -11.66 15.89 -6.66
N GLN A 106 -12.81 15.22 -6.82
CA GLN A 106 -13.95 15.25 -5.90
C GLN A 106 -14.18 13.91 -5.19
N PRO A 107 -14.98 13.86 -4.10
CA PRO A 107 -15.47 12.61 -3.55
C PRO A 107 -16.19 11.76 -4.61
N LEU A 108 -15.98 10.43 -4.57
CA LEU A 108 -16.61 9.54 -5.54
C LEU A 108 -18.11 9.40 -5.27
N PRO A 109 -18.96 9.49 -6.32
CA PRO A 109 -20.38 9.23 -6.19
C PRO A 109 -20.65 7.72 -6.12
N ALA A 110 -21.92 7.36 -5.91
CA ALA A 110 -22.36 6.00 -6.18
C ALA A 110 -22.08 5.62 -7.64
N ARG A 111 -21.67 4.37 -7.86
CA ARG A 111 -21.36 3.85 -9.20
C ARG A 111 -22.61 3.81 -10.07
N GLY A 112 -22.59 4.57 -11.15
CA GLY A 112 -23.60 4.53 -12.21
C GLY A 112 -23.41 3.35 -13.18
N PRO A 113 -24.08 3.38 -14.34
CA PRO A 113 -23.90 2.42 -15.42
C PRO A 113 -22.46 2.39 -15.96
N ASP A 114 -22.03 1.22 -16.42
CA ASP A 114 -20.73 1.02 -17.05
C ASP A 114 -20.78 1.53 -18.49
N ALA A 115 -20.39 2.78 -18.69
CA ALA A 115 -20.60 3.52 -19.95
C ALA A 115 -19.31 4.08 -20.56
N VAL A 116 -18.20 4.06 -19.82
CA VAL A 116 -16.91 4.60 -20.30
C VAL A 116 -15.79 3.59 -20.10
N ASP A 117 -14.91 3.53 -21.08
CA ASP A 117 -13.75 2.63 -21.07
C ASP A 117 -12.65 3.13 -20.14
N GLY A 118 -12.44 2.42 -19.03
CA GLY A 118 -11.43 2.75 -18.03
C GLY A 118 -10.01 2.36 -18.45
N ASN A 119 -9.84 1.41 -19.37
CA ASN A 119 -8.50 0.98 -19.83
C ASN A 119 -7.75 2.12 -20.53
N ALA A 120 -8.48 3.10 -21.07
CA ALA A 120 -7.91 4.30 -21.67
C ALA A 120 -7.59 5.42 -20.66
N ARG A 121 -8.08 5.34 -19.42
CA ARG A 121 -8.21 6.51 -18.51
C ARG A 121 -7.38 6.43 -17.24
N PHE A 122 -6.84 5.26 -16.90
CA PHE A 122 -6.15 5.05 -15.64
C PHE A 122 -4.80 4.34 -15.83
N TYR A 123 -3.93 4.51 -14.84
CA TYR A 123 -2.79 3.62 -14.61
C TYR A 123 -3.27 2.43 -13.77
N GLY A 124 -3.36 1.23 -14.34
CA GLY A 124 -3.81 0.03 -13.63
C GLY A 124 -2.67 -0.73 -12.96
N PHE A 125 -2.79 -1.05 -11.66
CA PHE A 125 -1.87 -1.90 -10.94
C PHE A 125 -2.58 -3.06 -10.25
N GLU A 126 -2.06 -4.26 -10.46
CA GLU A 126 -2.50 -5.47 -9.78
C GLU A 126 -1.76 -5.65 -8.47
N ILE A 127 -2.43 -6.17 -7.44
CA ILE A 127 -1.83 -6.45 -6.13
C ILE A 127 -2.09 -7.91 -5.78
N GLU A 128 -1.01 -8.68 -5.59
CA GLU A 128 -1.11 -10.10 -5.31
C GLU A 128 -1.85 -10.37 -3.99
N ASN A 129 -3.07 -10.89 -4.09
CA ASN A 129 -3.91 -11.24 -2.96
C ASN A 129 -5.06 -12.15 -3.42
N LEU A 130 -5.43 -13.12 -2.58
CA LEU A 130 -6.55 -14.04 -2.85
C LEU A 130 -7.92 -13.35 -2.90
N GLY A 131 -8.05 -12.13 -2.37
CA GLY A 131 -9.29 -11.35 -2.41
C GLY A 131 -10.41 -11.84 -1.49
N ASN A 132 -10.15 -12.89 -0.71
CA ASN A 132 -11.13 -13.59 0.13
C ASN A 132 -11.36 -12.96 1.52
N GLY A 133 -10.76 -11.80 1.79
CA GLY A 133 -10.82 -11.12 3.09
C GLY A 133 -10.04 -11.79 4.23
N ARG A 134 -9.33 -12.89 3.94
CA ARG A 134 -8.52 -13.65 4.91
C ARG A 134 -7.02 -13.59 4.62
N ASP A 135 -6.66 -13.48 3.34
CA ASP A 135 -5.28 -13.28 2.91
C ASP A 135 -4.83 -11.84 3.24
N PRO A 136 -3.88 -11.66 4.17
CA PRO A 136 -3.44 -10.33 4.55
C PRO A 136 -2.66 -9.67 3.41
N TYR A 137 -2.75 -8.34 3.35
CA TYR A 137 -1.77 -7.53 2.63
C TYR A 137 -0.61 -7.25 3.59
N PRO A 138 0.62 -7.75 3.34
CA PRO A 138 1.77 -7.44 4.17
C PRO A 138 2.05 -5.94 4.20
N ALA A 139 2.66 -5.47 5.29
CA ALA A 139 2.98 -4.04 5.44
C ALA A 139 3.85 -3.49 4.29
N ALA A 140 4.77 -4.31 3.76
CA ALA A 140 5.59 -3.95 2.61
C ALA A 140 4.76 -3.79 1.33
N GLN A 141 3.75 -4.63 1.14
CA GLN A 141 2.83 -4.54 0.00
C GLN A 141 1.96 -3.27 0.12
N LEU A 142 1.42 -2.96 1.30
CA LEU A 142 0.64 -1.72 1.49
C LEU A 142 1.50 -0.45 1.36
N ASP A 143 2.74 -0.46 1.86
CA ASP A 143 3.70 0.66 1.68
C ASP A 143 4.04 0.87 0.21
N ALA A 144 4.22 -0.20 -0.57
CA ALA A 144 4.50 -0.08 -1.99
C ALA A 144 3.28 0.42 -2.79
N ALA A 145 2.05 -0.03 -2.47
CA ALA A 145 0.82 0.50 -3.07
C ALA A 145 0.62 1.99 -2.78
N GLU A 146 0.96 2.43 -1.56
CA GLU A 146 0.96 3.83 -1.16
C GLU A 146 2.00 4.64 -1.95
N ARG A 147 3.24 4.16 -2.02
CA ARG A 147 4.34 4.82 -2.75
C ARG A 147 4.07 4.94 -4.24
N LEU A 148 3.64 3.86 -4.89
CA LEU A 148 3.38 3.90 -6.34
C LEU A 148 2.24 4.87 -6.66
N SER A 149 1.22 4.92 -5.80
CA SER A 149 0.08 5.82 -5.98
C SER A 149 0.50 7.27 -5.77
N ALA A 150 1.24 7.56 -4.69
CA ALA A 150 1.78 8.89 -4.42
C ALA A 150 2.75 9.37 -5.51
N ALA A 151 3.58 8.49 -6.07
CA ALA A 151 4.50 8.81 -7.16
C ALA A 151 3.76 9.35 -8.39
N LEU A 152 2.70 8.65 -8.80
CA LEU A 152 1.88 9.06 -9.93
C LEU A 152 1.07 10.31 -9.63
N CYS A 153 0.47 10.40 -8.43
CA CYS A 153 -0.24 11.61 -8.03
C CYS A 153 0.70 12.82 -8.05
N ARG A 154 1.90 12.70 -7.49
CA ARG A 154 2.89 13.79 -7.45
C ARG A 154 3.36 14.18 -8.85
N ALA A 155 3.59 13.21 -9.73
CA ALA A 155 4.01 13.48 -11.11
C ALA A 155 2.96 14.23 -11.94
N HIS A 156 1.68 14.03 -11.65
CA HIS A 156 0.56 14.67 -12.36
C HIS A 156 -0.05 15.87 -11.62
N GLY A 157 0.40 16.16 -10.40
CA GLY A 157 -0.21 17.19 -9.54
C GLY A 157 -1.59 16.80 -9.02
N TRP A 158 -1.89 15.51 -8.95
CA TRP A 158 -3.14 14.98 -8.42
C TRP A 158 -3.12 14.85 -6.89
N SER A 159 -4.32 14.80 -6.31
CA SER A 159 -4.50 14.42 -4.90
C SER A 159 -4.70 12.91 -4.77
N ALA A 160 -4.84 12.43 -3.54
CA ALA A 160 -5.21 11.04 -3.27
C ALA A 160 -6.59 10.66 -3.86
N ARG A 161 -7.45 11.61 -4.23
CA ARG A 161 -8.76 11.34 -4.84
C ARG A 161 -8.66 10.73 -6.24
N SER A 162 -7.51 10.90 -6.90
CA SER A 162 -7.18 10.21 -8.15
C SER A 162 -6.74 8.76 -7.95
N VAL A 163 -6.76 8.23 -6.72
CA VAL A 163 -6.48 6.83 -6.40
C VAL A 163 -7.79 6.11 -6.09
N ILE A 164 -8.20 5.21 -6.98
CA ILE A 164 -9.47 4.50 -6.90
C ILE A 164 -9.28 2.98 -6.96
N ALA A 165 -10.26 2.25 -6.43
CA ALA A 165 -10.35 0.81 -6.61
C ALA A 165 -11.22 0.42 -7.81
N HIS A 166 -11.04 -0.80 -8.31
CA HIS A 166 -11.94 -1.38 -9.31
C HIS A 166 -13.39 -1.47 -8.79
N LYS A 167 -13.59 -1.80 -7.51
CA LYS A 167 -14.89 -1.80 -6.82
C LYS A 167 -15.52 -0.41 -6.66
N GLU A 168 -14.73 0.65 -6.85
CA GLU A 168 -15.22 2.03 -6.87
C GLU A 168 -15.50 2.51 -8.31
N TRP A 169 -14.98 1.80 -9.31
CA TRP A 169 -15.16 2.07 -10.73
C TRP A 169 -16.42 1.44 -11.34
N THR A 170 -16.68 0.18 -11.02
CA THR A 170 -17.79 -0.62 -11.59
C THR A 170 -18.49 -1.43 -10.51
N ARG A 171 -19.78 -1.74 -10.73
CA ARG A 171 -20.58 -2.60 -9.84
C ARG A 171 -20.26 -4.08 -9.98
N ARG A 172 -19.52 -4.48 -11.03
CA ARG A 172 -19.18 -5.88 -11.34
C ARG A 172 -18.00 -6.43 -10.53
N LYS A 173 -17.30 -5.56 -9.79
CA LYS A 173 -16.00 -5.86 -9.20
C LYS A 173 -15.99 -5.52 -7.72
N ILE A 174 -15.18 -6.26 -6.97
CA ILE A 174 -15.09 -6.17 -5.51
C ILE A 174 -13.69 -5.80 -5.03
N ASP A 175 -12.72 -5.73 -5.95
CA ASP A 175 -11.31 -5.58 -5.68
C ASP A 175 -10.86 -4.10 -5.63
N PRO A 176 -9.77 -3.80 -4.89
CA PRO A 176 -9.06 -4.67 -3.97
C PRO A 176 -9.86 -4.84 -2.66
N SER A 177 -9.50 -5.81 -1.80
CA SER A 177 -10.30 -6.11 -0.60
C SER A 177 -10.02 -5.15 0.55
N PHE A 178 -8.90 -4.41 0.55
CA PHE A 178 -8.64 -3.38 1.55
C PHE A 178 -9.55 -2.15 1.37
N PRO A 179 -9.81 -1.37 2.44
CA PRO A 179 -10.63 -0.17 2.35
C PRO A 179 -9.85 0.99 1.73
N MET A 180 -10.39 1.54 0.65
CA MET A 180 -9.79 2.64 -0.08
C MET A 180 -9.68 3.96 0.69
N PRO A 181 -10.62 4.34 1.61
CA PRO A 181 -10.42 5.53 2.44
C PRO A 181 -9.08 5.51 3.18
N ALA A 182 -8.75 4.40 3.83
CA ALA A 182 -7.48 4.28 4.54
C ALA A 182 -6.27 4.30 3.60
N MET A 183 -6.36 3.70 2.41
CA MET A 183 -5.28 3.83 1.41
C MET A 183 -5.09 5.28 0.95
N ARG A 184 -6.19 6.03 0.73
CA ARG A 184 -6.12 7.44 0.36
C ARG A 184 -5.59 8.33 1.49
N ASP A 185 -5.87 8.01 2.74
CA ASP A 185 -5.27 8.71 3.89
C ASP A 185 -3.75 8.53 3.90
N ARG A 186 -3.27 7.31 3.65
CA ARG A 186 -1.83 7.02 3.52
C ARG A 186 -1.19 7.79 2.37
N VAL A 187 -1.82 7.81 1.20
CA VAL A 187 -1.35 8.57 0.03
C VAL A 187 -1.33 10.07 0.34
N THR A 188 -2.36 10.60 1.01
CA THR A 188 -2.44 12.01 1.41
C THR A 188 -1.28 12.37 2.35
N ALA A 189 -1.05 11.56 3.38
CA ALA A 189 0.06 11.78 4.32
C ALA A 189 1.42 11.75 3.60
N ARG A 190 1.62 10.83 2.66
CA ARG A 190 2.86 10.76 1.86
C ARG A 190 3.04 11.95 0.93
N LEU A 191 1.97 12.41 0.28
CA LEU A 191 2.03 13.58 -0.59
C LEU A 191 2.43 14.85 0.17
N GLY A 192 2.02 14.97 1.43
CA GLY A 192 2.39 16.06 2.34
C GLY A 192 3.82 16.03 2.86
N ALA A 193 4.57 14.93 2.65
CA ALA A 193 5.97 14.82 3.01
C ALA A 193 6.88 14.82 1.75
N LYS A 194 8.14 15.25 1.91
CA LYS A 194 9.15 15.06 0.86
C LYS A 194 9.46 13.56 0.74
N PRO A 195 9.56 12.98 -0.47
CA PRO A 195 9.91 11.58 -0.63
C PRO A 195 11.26 11.30 0.06
N ALA A 196 11.23 10.43 1.06
CA ALA A 196 12.47 9.90 1.63
C ALA A 196 13.05 8.89 0.62
N PRO A 197 14.37 8.92 0.36
CA PRO A 197 15.02 7.90 -0.45
C PRO A 197 14.63 6.51 0.05
N PRO A 198 14.47 5.51 -0.84
CA PRO A 198 14.32 4.14 -0.38
C PRO A 198 15.49 3.84 0.55
N ALA A 199 15.18 3.34 1.76
CA ALA A 199 16.23 2.78 2.60
C ALA A 199 16.93 1.71 1.74
N PRO A 200 18.27 1.77 1.59
CA PRO A 200 18.97 0.84 0.74
C PRO A 200 18.61 -0.59 1.14
N PRO A 201 18.47 -1.53 0.17
CA PRO A 201 18.33 -2.92 0.51
C PRO A 201 19.57 -3.28 1.34
N THR A 202 19.36 -3.68 2.59
CA THR A 202 20.45 -4.22 3.39
C THR A 202 20.87 -5.52 2.73
N GLY A 203 21.91 -5.44 1.88
CA GLY A 203 22.88 -6.53 1.79
C GLY A 203 23.46 -6.81 3.19
N PRO A 204 24.18 -7.92 3.40
CA PRO A 204 24.70 -8.29 4.70
C PRO A 204 25.85 -7.35 5.13
N GLY A 205 25.51 -6.12 5.46
CA GLY A 205 26.34 -5.22 6.25
C GLY A 205 26.18 -5.63 7.70
N THR A 206 27.32 -5.82 8.37
CA THR A 206 27.42 -6.10 9.81
C THR A 206 26.32 -5.39 10.61
N PRO A 207 25.52 -6.12 11.41
CA PRO A 207 24.33 -5.56 12.04
C PRO A 207 24.73 -4.43 12.99
N GLN A 208 24.40 -3.19 12.64
CA GLN A 208 24.21 -2.17 13.66
C GLN A 208 23.10 -2.67 14.57
N LYS A 209 23.43 -2.91 15.85
CA LYS A 209 22.47 -3.36 16.87
C LYS A 209 21.27 -2.41 16.80
N PRO A 210 20.06 -2.90 16.45
CA PRO A 210 18.90 -2.04 16.39
C PRO A 210 18.63 -1.50 17.79
N VAL A 211 18.57 -0.18 17.92
CA VAL A 211 18.21 0.45 19.18
C VAL A 211 16.69 0.34 19.34
N TYR A 212 16.25 -0.31 20.40
CA TYR A 212 14.83 -0.51 20.69
C TYR A 212 14.27 0.61 21.54
N GLU A 213 12.97 0.86 21.38
CA GLU A 213 12.25 1.77 22.25
C GLU A 213 12.24 1.27 23.68
N THR A 214 12.45 2.19 24.61
CA THR A 214 12.24 1.91 26.03
C THR A 214 10.74 1.74 26.27
N PHE A 215 10.37 0.72 27.04
CA PHE A 215 8.98 0.49 27.41
C PHE A 215 8.40 1.73 28.11
N PRO A 216 7.36 2.40 27.55
CA PRO A 216 6.82 3.64 28.09
C PRO A 216 5.90 3.42 29.32
N GLY A 217 5.74 2.17 29.75
CA GLY A 217 4.81 1.78 30.81
C GLY A 217 3.44 1.35 30.24
N ALA A 218 2.76 0.46 30.97
CA ALA A 218 1.47 -0.11 30.55
C ALA A 218 0.39 0.97 30.38
N ALA A 219 0.40 1.99 31.24
CA ALA A 219 -0.54 3.12 31.21
C ALA A 219 -0.47 3.97 29.93
N PHE A 220 0.57 3.80 29.10
CA PHE A 220 0.63 4.45 27.79
C PHE A 220 -0.41 3.88 26.82
N PHE A 221 -0.70 2.57 26.91
CA PHE A 221 -1.49 1.81 25.95
C PHE A 221 -2.97 1.78 26.31
N VAL A 222 -3.56 2.97 26.30
CA VAL A 222 -4.99 3.18 26.57
C VAL A 222 -5.77 3.37 25.27
N PRO A 223 -7.04 2.91 25.20
CA PRO A 223 -7.89 3.11 24.03
C PRO A 223 -7.91 4.60 23.60
N GLY A 224 -7.74 4.85 22.31
CA GLY A 224 -7.76 6.20 21.74
C GLY A 224 -6.44 6.97 21.84
N ARG A 225 -5.42 6.46 22.55
CA ARG A 225 -4.08 7.07 22.55
C ARG A 225 -3.56 7.17 21.12
N ASN A 226 -3.11 8.34 20.69
CA ASN A 226 -2.47 8.56 19.40
C ASN A 226 -0.96 8.75 19.57
N SER A 227 -0.15 7.92 18.90
CA SER A 227 1.31 8.04 18.86
C SER A 227 1.91 7.23 17.70
N PRO A 228 2.98 7.72 17.03
CA PRO A 228 3.76 6.93 16.09
C PRO A 228 4.31 5.62 16.68
N LEU A 229 4.53 5.59 18.00
CA LEU A 229 4.98 4.38 18.72
C LEU A 229 3.97 3.23 18.58
N ILE A 230 2.67 3.52 18.55
CA ILE A 230 1.62 2.51 18.39
C ILE A 230 1.70 1.88 17.01
N THR A 231 1.94 2.69 15.97
CA THR A 231 2.18 2.16 14.62
C THR A 231 3.42 1.26 14.59
N ALA A 232 4.49 1.63 15.28
CA ALA A 232 5.71 0.82 15.37
C ALA A 232 5.47 -0.52 16.09
N VAL A 233 4.72 -0.50 17.21
CA VAL A 233 4.28 -1.71 17.93
C VAL A 233 3.48 -2.61 17.01
N GLY A 234 2.45 -2.07 16.36
CA GLY A 234 1.59 -2.85 15.49
C GLY A 234 2.32 -3.44 14.29
N ARG A 235 3.31 -2.73 13.73
CA ARG A 235 4.18 -3.26 12.66
C ARG A 235 5.01 -4.46 13.14
N ARG A 236 5.52 -4.42 14.38
CA ARG A 236 6.19 -5.60 14.96
C ARG A 236 5.24 -6.75 15.20
N LEU A 237 4.03 -6.49 15.73
CA LEU A 237 3.03 -7.54 15.94
C LEU A 237 2.65 -8.24 14.63
N VAL A 238 2.47 -7.49 13.54
CA VAL A 238 2.25 -8.07 12.20
C VAL A 238 3.41 -8.99 11.80
N ALA A 239 4.64 -8.52 11.94
CA ALA A 239 5.81 -9.29 11.55
C ALA A 239 6.09 -10.50 12.46
N GLU A 240 5.56 -10.53 13.68
CA GLU A 240 5.54 -11.71 14.55
C GLU A 240 4.39 -12.68 14.22
N GLY A 241 3.55 -12.40 13.22
CA GLY A 241 2.35 -13.19 12.90
C GLY A 241 1.19 -12.99 13.90
N CYS A 242 1.34 -12.02 14.81
CA CYS A 242 0.37 -11.72 15.85
C CYS A 242 -0.59 -10.60 15.45
N GLY A 243 -0.39 -9.94 14.31
CA GLY A 243 -1.29 -8.91 13.79
C GLY A 243 -2.72 -9.41 13.62
N ARG A 244 -3.69 -8.65 14.12
CA ARG A 244 -5.14 -8.85 14.00
C ARG A 244 -5.78 -7.59 13.42
N TYR A 245 -5.14 -7.08 12.38
CA TYR A 245 -5.52 -5.87 11.67
C TYR A 245 -6.19 -6.23 10.36
N GLU A 246 -7.28 -5.54 10.04
CA GLU A 246 -7.94 -5.64 8.73
C GLU A 246 -7.20 -4.81 7.67
N ILE A 247 -6.64 -3.66 8.08
CA ILE A 247 -6.02 -2.65 7.19
C ILE A 247 -4.51 -2.53 7.47
N GLY A 248 -4.05 -3.05 8.60
CA GLY A 248 -2.73 -2.80 9.17
C GLY A 248 -2.76 -1.82 10.34
N PRO A 249 -1.62 -1.67 11.04
CA PRO A 249 -1.53 -0.85 12.25
C PRO A 249 -1.55 0.65 11.95
N GLY A 250 -2.34 1.41 12.72
CA GLY A 250 -2.41 2.87 12.71
C GLY A 250 -1.72 3.51 13.91
N PRO A 251 -1.79 4.84 14.09
CA PRO A 251 -1.17 5.52 15.23
C PRO A 251 -2.06 5.56 16.47
N VAL A 252 -3.33 5.16 16.35
CA VAL A 252 -4.29 5.15 17.46
C VAL A 252 -4.40 3.75 18.04
N TRP A 253 -4.23 3.62 19.36
CA TRP A 253 -4.36 2.35 20.07
C TRP A 253 -5.84 1.95 20.12
N GLY A 254 -6.19 0.89 19.41
CA GLY A 254 -7.55 0.38 19.32
C GLY A 254 -7.67 -1.10 19.69
N ALA A 255 -8.90 -1.62 19.58
CA ALA A 255 -9.19 -3.02 19.87
C ALA A 255 -8.37 -4.00 19.02
N ALA A 256 -8.01 -3.63 17.79
CA ALA A 256 -7.14 -4.43 16.94
C ALA A 256 -5.72 -4.54 17.52
N ASP A 257 -5.18 -3.47 18.10
CA ASP A 257 -3.87 -3.49 18.78
C ASP A 257 -3.91 -4.35 20.02
N THR A 258 -4.93 -4.19 20.87
CA THR A 258 -5.13 -5.04 22.06
C THR A 258 -5.21 -6.53 21.68
N ARG A 259 -6.02 -6.89 20.68
CA ARG A 259 -6.12 -8.28 20.20
C ARG A 259 -4.80 -8.79 19.62
N SER A 260 -4.08 -7.94 18.90
CA SER A 260 -2.79 -8.30 18.31
C SER A 260 -1.74 -8.53 19.39
N TYR A 261 -1.71 -7.70 20.41
CA TYR A 261 -0.77 -7.82 21.53
C TYR A 261 -1.11 -9.01 22.41
N ALA A 262 -2.40 -9.30 22.62
CA ALA A 262 -2.84 -10.51 23.33
C ALA A 262 -2.40 -11.78 22.59
N ALA A 263 -2.43 -11.77 21.25
CA ALA A 263 -1.89 -12.88 20.45
C ALA A 263 -0.37 -13.02 20.59
N TRP A 264 0.35 -11.90 20.74
CA TRP A 264 1.78 -11.89 21.03
C TRP A 264 2.11 -12.44 22.43
N GLN A 265 1.41 -12.01 23.47
CA GLN A 265 1.53 -12.57 24.81
C GLN A 265 1.30 -14.08 24.80
N ARG A 266 0.24 -14.57 24.12
CA ARG A 266 0.01 -16.01 23.96
C ARG A 266 1.16 -16.72 23.24
N LYS A 267 1.71 -16.13 22.17
CA LYS A 267 2.89 -16.66 21.47
C LYS A 267 4.13 -16.76 22.39
N LEU A 268 4.23 -15.88 23.39
CA LEU A 268 5.27 -15.91 24.41
C LEU A 268 5.00 -16.89 25.58
N GLY A 269 3.88 -17.62 25.56
CA GLY A 269 3.49 -18.58 26.59
C GLY A 269 2.60 -18.03 27.71
N TYR A 270 2.13 -16.78 27.60
CA TYR A 270 1.22 -16.19 28.59
C TYR A 270 -0.18 -16.80 28.41
N GLY A 271 -0.89 -17.00 29.52
CA GLY A 271 -2.24 -17.58 29.54
C GLY A 271 -3.19 -16.81 30.45
N GLY A 272 -4.49 -17.08 30.31
CA GLY A 272 -5.52 -16.47 31.17
C GLY A 272 -5.46 -14.95 31.17
N ARG A 273 -5.42 -14.35 32.37
CA ARG A 273 -5.40 -12.89 32.57
C ARG A 273 -4.09 -12.23 32.16
N ASP A 274 -3.00 -12.99 32.04
CA ASP A 274 -1.68 -12.43 31.68
C ASP A 274 -1.53 -12.18 30.17
N ALA A 275 -2.51 -12.63 29.36
CA ALA A 275 -2.60 -12.36 27.92
C ALA A 275 -3.75 -11.40 27.58
N ASP A 276 -3.85 -10.32 28.35
CA ASP A 276 -4.88 -9.27 28.31
C ASP A 276 -4.78 -8.29 27.13
N GLY A 277 -3.66 -8.29 26.42
CA GLY A 277 -3.37 -7.36 25.33
C GLY A 277 -2.81 -6.01 25.76
N VAL A 278 -2.46 -5.83 27.05
CA VAL A 278 -1.76 -4.64 27.53
C VAL A 278 -0.26 -4.92 27.56
N PRO A 279 0.57 -4.09 26.91
CA PRO A 279 2.02 -4.28 26.94
C PRO A 279 2.59 -4.25 28.36
N GLY A 280 3.35 -5.30 28.70
CA GLY A 280 4.16 -5.39 29.91
C GLY A 280 5.65 -5.38 29.56
N ARG A 281 6.52 -5.10 30.54
CA ARG A 281 7.97 -4.94 30.27
C ARG A 281 8.59 -6.15 29.58
N THR A 282 8.34 -7.36 30.08
CA THR A 282 8.92 -8.59 29.49
C THR A 282 8.43 -8.86 28.07
N SER A 283 7.12 -8.70 27.81
CA SER A 283 6.56 -8.91 26.46
C SER A 283 6.97 -7.79 25.50
N TRP A 284 7.19 -6.57 26.00
CA TRP A 284 7.74 -5.43 25.26
C TRP A 284 9.18 -5.68 24.82
N ASP A 285 10.05 -6.05 25.76
CA ASP A 285 11.48 -6.24 25.49
C ASP A 285 11.68 -7.35 24.45
N ARG A 286 10.83 -8.39 24.47
CA ARG A 286 10.81 -9.45 23.45
C ARG A 286 10.25 -9.01 22.10
N LEU A 287 9.31 -8.05 22.07
CA LEU A 287 8.71 -7.57 20.82
C LEU A 287 9.70 -6.75 19.99
N ARG A 288 10.74 -6.18 20.64
CA ARG A 288 11.86 -5.47 19.99
C ARG A 288 11.38 -4.37 19.05
N VAL A 289 10.55 -3.45 19.59
CA VAL A 289 10.00 -2.31 18.85
C VAL A 289 11.14 -1.34 18.50
N PRO A 290 11.42 -1.09 17.21
CA PRO A 290 12.52 -0.21 16.80
C PRO A 290 12.28 1.24 17.25
N ARG A 291 13.34 1.93 17.67
CA ARG A 291 13.28 3.36 17.97
C ARG A 291 12.91 4.15 16.73
N ALA A 292 11.83 4.93 16.80
CA ALA A 292 11.54 5.91 15.77
C ALA A 292 12.59 7.00 15.88
N GLY A 293 13.35 7.26 14.82
CA GLY A 293 14.41 8.28 14.81
C GLY A 293 13.85 9.67 15.08
N GLY A 294 13.77 10.06 16.35
CA GLY A 294 13.65 11.42 16.82
C GLY A 294 15.03 11.88 17.30
N ALA A 295 15.46 13.05 16.86
CA ALA A 295 16.69 13.68 17.32
C ALA A 295 16.71 13.71 18.86
N VAL A 296 17.79 13.20 19.45
CA VAL A 296 18.11 13.41 20.85
C VAL A 296 18.47 14.89 21.01
N PRO A 297 17.81 15.67 21.89
CA PRO A 297 18.34 16.97 22.28
C PRO A 297 19.71 16.72 22.93
N GLN A 298 20.78 17.28 22.37
CA GLN A 298 22.07 17.26 23.04
C GLN A 298 21.93 17.94 24.40
N GLY A 299 22.42 17.27 25.44
CA GLY A 299 22.24 17.68 26.82
C GLY A 299 22.87 19.03 27.13
N GLY A 300 22.14 19.84 27.90
CA GLY A 300 22.75 20.93 28.67
C GLY A 300 23.48 20.34 29.87
N GLY A 301 24.80 20.41 29.86
CA GLY A 301 25.63 20.22 31.05
C GLY A 301 25.51 21.46 31.97
N PRO A 302 25.70 21.28 33.29
CA PRO A 302 25.56 22.37 34.25
C PRO A 302 26.72 23.36 34.15
N ALA A 303 26.42 24.64 34.34
CA ALA A 303 27.37 25.67 34.73
C ALA A 303 27.41 25.77 36.26
#